data_AF-A0AA37IG93-F1
#
_entry.id   AF-A0AA37IG93-F1
#
_cell.length_a   1.000
_cell.length_b   1.000
_cell.length_c   1.000
_cell.angle_alpha   90.00
_cell.angle_beta   90.00
_cell.angle_gamma   90.00
#
_symmetry.space_group_name_H-M   'P 1'
#
loop_
_entity.id
_entity.type
_entity.pdbx_description
1 polymer ?
#
loop_
_entity_poly.entity_id
_entity_poly.type
_entity_poly.pdbx_seq_one_letter_code
_entity_poly.pdbx_strand_id
1 'polypeptide(L)'
;MNREHALRFETEFMPRIVERVMRVLGRGVRVEILPYERAAVPTRLHVNADAHRAGDEHRHVYPYPLNVFLTWDDEEIERLLGAGGEARFLRYLDAMAAKLDAWQGARDVDLATRSQAEPSVLFGGLDFEA
;
A
#
# COMPACT_ATOMS: atom_id res chain seq x y z
N MET A 1 -17.28 -4.78 -6.84
CA MET A 1 -17.53 -4.23 -5.49
C MET A 1 -18.66 -3.19 -5.49
N ASN A 2 -19.49 -3.15 -4.44
CA ASN A 2 -20.51 -2.10 -4.23
C ASN A 2 -19.99 -0.95 -3.33
N ARG A 3 -20.67 0.21 -3.32
CA ARG A 3 -20.22 1.40 -2.57
C ARG A 3 -20.26 1.22 -1.05
N GLU A 4 -21.19 0.43 -0.54
CA GLU A 4 -21.31 0.15 0.89
C GLU A 4 -20.12 -0.67 1.41
N HIS A 5 -19.74 -1.71 0.67
CA HIS A 5 -18.57 -2.53 0.95
C HIS A 5 -17.28 -1.71 0.86
N ALA A 6 -17.16 -0.84 -0.15
CA ALA A 6 -16.03 0.07 -0.26
C ALA A 6 -15.92 1.01 0.95
N LEU A 7 -17.04 1.60 1.39
CA LEU A 7 -17.06 2.47 2.57
C LEU A 7 -16.69 1.71 3.85
N ARG A 8 -17.17 0.49 4.02
CA ARG A 8 -16.79 -0.36 5.15
C ARG A 8 -15.31 -0.71 5.12
N PHE A 9 -14.78 -1.08 3.95
CA PHE A 9 -13.34 -1.34 3.78
C PHE A 9 -12.50 -0.10 4.15
N GLU A 10 -12.90 1.08 3.70
CA GLU A 10 -12.24 2.36 3.97
C GLU A 10 -12.28 2.78 5.44
N THR A 11 -13.34 2.44 6.16
CA THR A 11 -13.52 2.87 7.55
C THR A 11 -12.98 1.85 8.55
N GLU A 12 -13.15 0.56 8.29
CA GLU A 12 -12.81 -0.54 9.22
C GLU A 12 -11.37 -1.05 9.02
N PHE A 13 -10.84 -1.05 7.78
CA PHE A 13 -9.58 -1.75 7.44
C PHE A 13 -8.47 -0.81 6.99
N MET A 14 -8.75 0.12 6.07
CA MET A 14 -7.72 1.01 5.51
C MET A 14 -6.91 1.80 6.55
N PRO A 15 -7.49 2.33 7.64
CA PRO A 15 -6.71 3.05 8.66
C PRO A 15 -5.68 2.15 9.35
N ARG A 16 -5.99 0.86 9.52
CA ARG A 16 -5.09 -0.13 10.12
C ARG A 16 -3.98 -0.54 9.15
N ILE A 17 -4.29 -0.62 7.84
CA ILE A 17 -3.28 -0.81 6.80
C ILE A 17 -2.32 0.38 6.79
N VAL A 18 -2.84 1.62 6.78
CA VAL A 18 -2.04 2.86 6.86
C VAL A 18 -1.10 2.80 8.05
N GLU A 19 -1.63 2.51 9.23
CA GLU A 19 -0.84 2.45 10.45
C GLU A 19 0.27 1.40 10.35
N ARG A 20 -0.02 0.21 9.83
CA ARG A 20 0.97 -0.86 9.68
C ARG A 20 2.05 -0.50 8.66
N VAL A 21 1.68 0.06 7.52
CA VAL A 21 2.62 0.52 6.48
C VAL A 21 3.51 1.63 7.02
N MET A 22 2.95 2.62 7.73
CA MET A 22 3.72 3.68 8.35
C MET A 22 4.71 3.15 9.39
N ARG A 23 4.33 2.13 10.18
CA ARG A 23 5.27 1.48 11.12
C ARG A 23 6.41 0.76 10.41
N VAL A 24 6.14 0.12 9.28
CA VAL A 24 7.17 -0.61 8.50
C VAL A 24 8.12 0.36 7.79
N LEU A 25 7.61 1.41 7.15
CA LEU A 25 8.41 2.35 6.36
C LEU A 25 9.08 3.44 7.20
N GLY A 26 8.56 3.70 8.40
CA GLY A 26 9.08 4.70 9.32
C GLY A 26 8.81 6.14 8.88
N ARG A 27 9.66 7.06 9.34
CA ARG A 27 9.45 8.51 9.19
C ARG A 27 9.85 9.04 7.82
N GLY A 28 9.11 10.01 7.28
CA GLY A 28 9.46 10.66 6.00
C GLY A 28 8.85 9.98 4.77
N VAL A 29 7.82 9.17 5.01
CA VAL A 29 6.89 8.68 4.01
C VAL A 29 5.51 9.20 4.41
N ARG A 30 4.75 9.73 3.45
CA ARG A 30 3.34 10.06 3.58
C ARG A 30 2.54 8.90 3.00
N VAL A 31 1.52 8.51 3.75
CA VAL A 31 0.57 7.46 3.37
C VAL A 31 -0.82 8.07 3.37
N GLU A 32 -1.52 7.95 2.25
CA GLU A 32 -2.84 8.55 2.03
C GLU A 32 -3.82 7.49 1.51
N ILE A 33 -5.05 7.53 2.02
CA ILE A 33 -6.16 6.72 1.50
C ILE A 33 -6.84 7.54 0.41
N LEU A 34 -6.83 7.02 -0.82
CA LEU A 34 -7.62 7.56 -1.91
C LEU A 34 -8.94 6.77 -1.96
N PRO A 35 -10.09 7.42 -1.69
CA PRO A 35 -11.36 6.73 -1.56
C PRO A 35 -11.87 6.19 -2.90
N TYR A 36 -12.79 5.24 -2.81
CA TYR A 36 -13.53 4.67 -3.91
C TYR A 36 -14.38 5.73 -4.60
N GLU A 37 -14.15 5.92 -5.90
CA GLU A 37 -14.97 6.82 -6.71
C GLU A 37 -15.97 6.03 -7.57
N ARG A 38 -15.49 4.97 -8.24
CA ARG A 38 -16.25 4.12 -9.16
C ARG A 38 -15.52 2.79 -9.36
N ALA A 39 -16.14 1.81 -10.01
CA ALA A 39 -15.52 0.51 -10.24
C ALA A 39 -14.16 0.59 -10.96
N ALA A 40 -14.00 1.55 -11.89
CA ALA A 40 -12.73 1.79 -12.59
C ALA A 40 -11.69 2.56 -11.74
N VAL A 41 -12.06 3.05 -10.56
CA VAL A 41 -11.23 3.85 -9.64
C VAL A 41 -11.53 3.37 -8.20
N PRO A 42 -10.98 2.20 -7.81
CA PRO A 42 -11.23 1.61 -6.51
C PRO A 42 -10.51 2.37 -5.40
N THR A 43 -10.82 2.04 -4.14
CA THR A 43 -10.05 2.48 -2.97
C THR A 43 -8.58 2.12 -3.15
N ARG A 44 -7.69 3.08 -2.93
CA ARG A 44 -6.24 2.94 -3.11
C ARG A 44 -5.49 3.43 -1.90
N LEU A 45 -4.34 2.83 -1.62
CA LEU A 45 -3.35 3.42 -0.73
C LEU A 45 -2.26 4.07 -1.57
N HIS A 46 -2.03 5.36 -1.37
CA HIS A 46 -0.89 6.07 -1.96
C HIS A 46 0.22 6.19 -0.92
N VAL A 47 1.40 5.72 -1.27
CA VAL A 47 2.60 5.78 -0.45
C VAL A 47 3.63 6.60 -1.21
N ASN A 48 4.00 7.75 -0.67
CA ASN A 48 5.01 8.60 -1.28
C ASN A 48 6.04 9.08 -0.26
N ALA A 49 7.26 9.29 -0.72
CA ALA A 49 8.29 9.98 0.07
C ALA A 49 8.44 11.41 -0.47
N ASP A 50 8.61 12.38 0.44
CA ASP A 50 8.95 13.74 0.02
C ASP A 50 10.26 13.70 -0.77
N ALA A 51 10.21 14.24 -1.98
CA ALA A 51 11.38 14.36 -2.83
C ALA A 51 12.36 15.33 -2.17
N HIS A 52 13.57 14.84 -1.88
CA HIS A 52 14.75 15.63 -1.55
C HIS A 52 14.67 16.45 -0.26
N ARG A 53 15.27 15.92 0.82
CA ARG A 53 16.02 16.80 1.73
C ARG A 53 17.39 17.02 1.10
N ALA A 54 17.76 18.28 0.86
CA ALA A 54 19.10 18.64 0.40
C ALA A 54 20.15 17.96 1.29
N GLY A 55 20.97 17.06 0.71
CA GLY A 55 21.96 16.23 1.43
C GLY A 55 21.75 14.71 1.34
N ASP A 56 20.59 14.22 0.88
CA ASP A 56 20.30 12.77 0.74
C ASP A 56 20.59 12.20 -0.66
N GLU A 57 21.25 12.95 -1.56
CA GLU A 57 21.50 12.56 -2.96
C GLU A 57 22.29 11.25 -3.12
N HIS A 58 23.14 10.91 -2.14
CA HIS A 58 23.92 9.65 -2.13
C HIS A 58 23.14 8.45 -1.59
N ARG A 59 21.89 8.66 -1.15
CA ARG A 59 21.09 7.64 -0.50
C ARG A 59 20.15 6.94 -1.45
N HIS A 60 19.91 7.44 -2.67
CA HIS A 60 18.94 6.89 -3.61
C HIS A 60 19.60 5.93 -4.61
N VAL A 61 19.00 4.75 -4.79
CA VAL A 61 19.43 3.75 -5.79
C VAL A 61 18.83 4.06 -7.17
N TYR A 62 17.66 4.68 -7.21
CA TYR A 62 16.91 4.96 -8.42
C TYR A 62 16.57 6.46 -8.59
N PRO A 63 16.25 6.92 -9.82
CA PRO A 63 16.13 8.35 -10.12
C PRO A 63 14.85 9.03 -9.61
N TYR A 64 13.79 8.27 -9.28
CA TYR A 64 12.53 8.83 -8.81
C TYR A 64 12.33 8.57 -7.31
N PRO A 65 11.77 9.52 -6.55
CA PRO A 65 11.36 9.27 -5.17
C PRO A 65 10.21 8.25 -5.13
N LEU A 66 10.04 7.60 -3.97
CA LEU A 66 8.97 6.64 -3.74
C LEU A 66 7.61 7.27 -4.06
N ASN A 67 6.86 6.63 -4.96
CA ASN A 67 5.54 7.02 -5.43
C ASN A 67 4.78 5.75 -5.87
N VAL A 68 4.16 5.10 -4.90
CA VAL A 68 3.56 3.77 -5.05
C VAL A 68 2.06 3.81 -4.74
N PHE A 69 1.28 3.11 -5.55
CA PHE A 69 -0.15 2.89 -5.34
C PHE A 69 -0.40 1.41 -5.08
N LEU A 70 -1.21 1.10 -4.07
CA LEU A 70 -1.66 -0.25 -3.76
C LEU A 70 -3.17 -0.34 -3.98
N THR A 71 -3.61 -1.37 -4.72
CA THR A 71 -5.03 -1.73 -4.86
C THR A 71 -5.22 -3.20 -4.48
N TRP A 72 -6.36 -3.50 -3.86
CA TRP A 72 -6.77 -4.88 -3.57
C TRP A 72 -7.80 -5.35 -4.58
N ASP A 73 -7.89 -6.66 -4.74
CA ASP A 73 -8.94 -7.26 -5.56
C ASP A 73 -10.31 -7.13 -4.89
N ASP A 74 -11.34 -6.87 -5.69
CA ASP A 74 -12.72 -6.68 -5.21
C ASP A 74 -13.25 -7.94 -4.51
N GLU A 75 -12.95 -9.14 -5.03
CA GLU A 75 -13.39 -10.41 -4.45
C GLU A 75 -12.68 -10.67 -3.11
N GLU A 76 -11.42 -10.26 -3.00
CA GLU A 76 -10.65 -10.34 -1.76
C GLU A 76 -11.19 -9.40 -0.68
N ILE A 77 -11.62 -8.18 -1.05
CA ILE A 77 -12.30 -7.26 -0.13
C ILE A 77 -13.64 -7.86 0.33
N GLU A 78 -14.44 -8.42 -0.58
CA GLU A 78 -15.71 -9.05 -0.23
C GLU A 78 -15.52 -10.25 0.72
N ARG A 79 -14.48 -11.06 0.49
CA ARG A 79 -14.05 -12.14 1.40
C ARG A 79 -13.60 -11.61 2.76
N LEU A 80 -12.99 -10.43 2.81
CA LEU A 80 -12.55 -9.77 4.05
C LEU A 80 -13.73 -9.29 4.90
N LEU A 81 -14.82 -8.85 4.26
CA LEU A 81 -16.03 -8.41 4.95
C LEU A 81 -16.90 -9.58 5.46
N GLY A 82 -16.63 -10.79 4.98
CA GLY A 82 -17.32 -12.02 5.38
C GLY A 82 -16.80 -12.64 6.68
N ALA A 83 -17.35 -13.83 7.00
CA ALA A 83 -16.97 -14.56 8.21
C ALA A 83 -15.47 -14.95 8.20
N GLY A 84 -14.79 -14.72 9.33
CA GLY A 84 -13.36 -15.01 9.49
C GLY A 84 -12.42 -13.99 8.82
N GLY A 85 -12.97 -12.95 8.19
CA GLY A 85 -12.18 -11.91 7.52
C GLY A 85 -11.22 -11.16 8.45
N GLU A 86 -11.63 -10.84 9.68
CA GLU A 86 -10.74 -10.18 10.67
C GLU A 86 -9.48 -11.03 10.96
N ALA A 87 -9.62 -12.34 11.12
CA ALA A 87 -8.47 -13.21 11.36
C ALA A 87 -7.53 -13.28 10.15
N ARG A 88 -8.09 -13.28 8.93
CA ARG A 88 -7.31 -13.17 7.68
C ARG A 88 -6.58 -11.83 7.65
N PHE A 89 -7.28 -10.75 7.95
CA PHE A 89 -6.73 -9.39 7.97
C PHE A 89 -5.56 -9.25 8.93
N LEU A 90 -5.68 -9.78 10.15
CA LEU A 90 -4.59 -9.74 11.13
C LEU A 90 -3.34 -10.48 10.63
N ARG A 91 -3.50 -11.67 10.03
CA ARG A 91 -2.38 -12.39 9.41
C ARG A 91 -1.75 -11.61 8.27
N TYR A 92 -2.56 -10.98 7.43
CA TYR A 92 -2.10 -10.10 6.37
C TYR A 92 -1.28 -8.92 6.92
N LEU A 93 -1.76 -8.26 7.99
CA LEU A 93 -1.01 -7.20 8.64
C LEU A 93 0.32 -7.71 9.21
N ASP A 94 0.37 -8.94 9.72
CA ASP A 94 1.60 -9.56 10.21
C ASP A 94 2.60 -9.89 9.10
N ALA A 95 2.10 -10.31 7.94
CA ALA A 95 2.90 -10.57 6.74
C ALA A 95 3.30 -9.30 5.96
N MET A 96 2.73 -8.14 6.28
CA MET A 96 2.90 -6.89 5.51
C MET A 96 4.36 -6.53 5.22
N ALA A 97 5.25 -6.69 6.20
CA ALA A 97 6.67 -6.38 6.02
C ALA A 97 7.32 -7.29 4.97
N ALA A 98 7.04 -8.59 5.02
CA ALA A 98 7.54 -9.56 4.04
C ALA A 98 6.94 -9.33 2.65
N LYS A 99 5.66 -8.96 2.57
CA LYS A 99 5.00 -8.60 1.29
C LYS A 99 5.64 -7.37 0.66
N LEU A 100 5.84 -6.30 1.43
CA LEU A 100 6.51 -5.09 0.96
C LEU A 100 7.93 -5.40 0.46
N ASP A 101 8.65 -6.30 1.13
CA ASP A 101 9.97 -6.75 0.69
C ASP A 101 9.94 -7.52 -0.63
N ALA A 102 9.01 -8.47 -0.78
CA ALA A 102 8.82 -9.20 -2.03
C ALA A 102 8.44 -8.27 -3.20
N TRP A 103 7.66 -7.23 -2.95
CA TRP A 103 7.25 -6.25 -3.96
C TRP A 103 8.39 -5.36 -4.45
N GLN A 104 9.36 -5.04 -3.58
CA GLN A 104 10.57 -4.29 -3.95
C GLN A 104 11.32 -4.96 -5.11
N GLY A 105 11.56 -6.28 -5.00
CA GLY A 105 12.29 -7.05 -6.00
C GLY A 105 11.55 -7.23 -7.34
N ALA A 106 10.23 -7.03 -7.37
CA ALA A 106 9.42 -7.26 -8.57
C ALA A 106 9.22 -6.01 -9.45
N ARG A 107 9.50 -4.81 -8.93
CA ARG A 107 9.16 -3.53 -9.59
C ARG A 107 10.26 -2.47 -9.49
N ASP A 108 11.49 -2.84 -9.17
CA ASP A 108 12.61 -1.91 -9.01
C ASP A 108 12.26 -0.74 -8.08
N VAL A 109 11.68 -1.09 -6.93
CA VAL A 109 11.34 -0.17 -5.85
C VAL A 109 12.27 -0.48 -4.69
N ASP A 110 12.87 0.55 -4.11
CA ASP A 110 13.68 0.44 -2.90
C ASP A 110 13.07 1.32 -1.80
N LEU A 111 12.49 0.67 -0.80
CA LEU A 111 11.83 1.29 0.34
C LEU A 111 12.84 1.82 1.37
N ALA A 112 14.04 1.24 1.44
CA ALA A 112 15.10 1.70 2.35
C ALA A 112 15.65 3.05 1.91
N THR A 113 15.84 3.22 0.60
CA THR A 113 16.28 4.47 -0.01
C THR A 113 15.14 5.36 -0.48
N ARG A 114 13.91 4.84 -0.44
CA ARG A 114 12.68 5.53 -0.86
C ARG A 114 12.80 6.05 -2.29
N SER A 115 13.32 5.21 -3.16
CA SER A 115 13.49 5.51 -4.57
C SER A 115 12.96 4.37 -5.43
N GLN A 116 12.62 4.66 -6.67
CA GLN A 116 12.10 3.69 -7.62
C GLN A 116 12.52 4.05 -9.05
N ALA A 117 12.60 3.04 -9.92
CA ALA A 117 13.05 3.20 -11.30
C ALA A 117 12.06 3.96 -12.18
N GLU A 118 10.77 3.87 -11.89
CA GLU A 118 9.68 4.49 -12.64
C GLU A 118 9.08 5.69 -11.90
N PRO A 119 8.50 6.70 -12.56
CA PRO A 119 7.89 7.85 -11.88
C PRO A 119 6.71 7.50 -10.97
N SER A 120 6.05 6.37 -11.22
CA SER A 120 4.89 5.87 -10.46
C SER A 120 4.80 4.36 -10.62
N VAL A 121 4.56 3.64 -9.51
CA VAL A 121 4.40 2.18 -9.51
C VAL A 121 3.04 1.82 -8.94
N LEU A 122 2.33 0.92 -9.62
CA LEU A 122 1.07 0.35 -9.15
C LEU A 122 1.26 -1.14 -8.80
N PHE A 123 1.03 -1.48 -7.54
CA PHE A 123 0.80 -2.85 -7.08
C PHE A 123 -0.70 -3.10 -7.04
N GLY A 124 -1.21 -3.67 -8.12
CA GLY A 124 -2.64 -3.94 -8.27
C GLY A 124 -3.02 -5.39 -8.00
N GLY A 125 -4.28 -5.62 -7.65
CA GLY A 125 -4.86 -6.95 -7.46
C GLY A 125 -4.30 -7.68 -6.26
N LEU A 126 -3.99 -6.95 -5.18
CA LEU A 126 -3.43 -7.53 -3.97
C LEU A 126 -4.46 -8.34 -3.21
N ASP A 127 -4.03 -9.48 -2.68
CA ASP A 127 -4.80 -10.34 -1.78
C ASP A 127 -4.50 -10.08 -0.29
N PHE A 128 -5.36 -10.64 0.58
CA PHE A 128 -5.18 -10.65 2.02
C PHE A 128 -4.64 -11.98 2.55
N GLU A 129 -4.02 -12.81 1.71
CA GLU A 129 -3.35 -14.03 2.16
C GLU A 129 -1.97 -13.67 2.76
N ALA A 130 -1.38 -14.53 3.59
CA ALA A 130 -0.15 -14.24 4.34
C ALA A 130 1.04 -15.01 3.77
#